data_AF-A0A961GFX5-F1
#
_entry.id   AF-A0A961GFX5-F1
#
_cell.length_a   1.000
_cell.length_b   1.000
_cell.length_c   1.000
_cell.angle_alpha   90.00
_cell.angle_beta   90.00
_cell.angle_gamma   90.00
#
_symmetry.space_group_name_H-M   'P 1'
#
loop_
_entity.id
_entity.type
_entity.pdbx_description
1 polymer ?
#
loop_
_entity_poly.entity_id
_entity_poly.type
_entity_poly.pdbx_seq_one_letter_code
_entity_poly.pdbx_strand_id
1 'polypeptide(L)'
;MPLDGYPHTWTQEDVANPYDPSRFTDSNEEFVWCRILVTFPSGETRTCTGDYLNAGDQTPVLRCGIEEAASELGLLHYLADERLYLRVCEEVDRQLSWRPVVLLSCPEFRIKLDLMEPQ
;
A
#
# COMPACT_ATOMS: atom_id res chain seq x y z
N MET A 1 7.75 -20.23 16.51
CA MET A 1 9.07 -20.44 15.86
C MET A 1 8.96 -19.81 14.48
N PRO A 2 9.94 -19.00 14.03
CA PRO A 2 10.00 -18.58 12.63
C PRO A 2 9.94 -19.82 11.74
N LEU A 3 9.16 -19.76 10.67
CA LEU A 3 9.14 -20.83 9.66
C LEU A 3 10.31 -20.56 8.72
N ASP A 4 11.22 -21.52 8.59
CA ASP A 4 12.40 -21.39 7.72
C ASP A 4 11.98 -20.96 6.31
N GLY A 5 12.55 -19.87 5.81
CA GLY A 5 12.27 -19.32 4.48
C GLY A 5 11.13 -18.28 4.41
N TYR A 6 10.42 -18.01 5.51
CA TYR A 6 9.36 -17.01 5.58
C TYR A 6 9.71 -15.88 6.55
N PRO A 7 9.21 -14.65 6.34
CA PRO A 7 9.56 -13.54 7.22
C PRO A 7 9.00 -13.82 8.63
N HIS A 8 9.69 -13.31 9.66
CA HIS A 8 9.43 -13.59 11.08
C HIS A 8 8.01 -13.23 11.58
N THR A 9 7.17 -12.63 10.73
CA THR A 9 5.79 -12.21 11.02
C THR A 9 4.73 -13.16 10.48
N TRP A 10 5.09 -14.20 9.70
CA TRP A 10 4.12 -15.14 9.15
C TRP A 10 3.66 -16.17 10.20
N THR A 11 2.35 -16.35 10.26
CA THR A 11 1.67 -17.37 11.05
C THR A 11 1.51 -18.67 10.26
N GLN A 12 1.04 -19.75 10.90
CA GLN A 12 0.69 -20.98 10.17
C GLN A 12 -0.44 -20.77 9.16
N GLU A 13 -1.33 -19.81 9.41
CA GLU A 13 -2.42 -19.46 8.50
C GLU A 13 -1.89 -18.80 7.22
N ASP A 14 -0.89 -17.92 7.34
CA ASP A 14 -0.25 -17.26 6.20
C ASP A 14 0.52 -18.26 5.32
N VAL A 15 1.06 -19.33 5.91
CA VAL A 15 1.68 -20.42 5.14
C VAL A 15 0.65 -21.32 4.47
N ALA A 16 -0.48 -21.59 5.14
CA ALA A 16 -1.57 -22.37 4.57
C ALA A 16 -2.30 -21.61 3.45
N ASN A 17 -2.37 -20.28 3.55
CA ASN A 17 -3.02 -19.38 2.60
C ASN A 17 -2.03 -18.30 2.18
N PRO A 18 -1.07 -18.62 1.30
CA PRO A 18 -0.06 -17.67 0.87
C PRO A 18 -0.74 -16.42 0.29
N TYR A 19 -0.22 -15.26 0.67
CA TYR A 19 -0.67 -13.98 0.15
C TYR A 19 -0.55 -13.97 -1.39
N ASP A 20 -1.68 -13.79 -2.05
CA ASP A 20 -1.79 -13.67 -3.50
C ASP A 20 -2.33 -12.27 -3.87
N PRO A 21 -1.49 -11.38 -4.43
CA PRO A 21 -1.91 -10.06 -4.85
C PRO A 21 -2.79 -10.05 -6.11
N SER A 22 -2.80 -11.12 -6.92
CA SER A 22 -3.52 -11.15 -8.20
C SER A 22 -5.03 -10.98 -8.06
N ARG A 23 -5.61 -11.37 -6.92
CA ARG A 23 -7.04 -11.15 -6.65
C ARG A 23 -7.46 -9.68 -6.57
N PHE A 24 -6.49 -8.77 -6.46
CA PHE A 24 -6.72 -7.33 -6.35
C PHE A 24 -6.39 -6.57 -7.63
N THR A 25 -5.92 -7.28 -8.68
CA THR A 25 -5.65 -6.66 -9.97
C THR A 25 -6.95 -6.44 -10.74
N ASP A 26 -6.96 -5.43 -11.61
CA ASP A 26 -8.03 -5.19 -12.56
C ASP A 26 -8.12 -6.32 -13.61
N SER A 27 -9.13 -6.26 -14.48
CA SER A 27 -9.37 -7.29 -15.51
C SER A 27 -8.28 -7.37 -16.58
N ASN A 28 -7.45 -6.34 -16.71
CA ASN A 28 -6.28 -6.35 -17.60
C ASN A 28 -4.99 -6.81 -16.90
N GLU A 29 -5.06 -7.10 -15.59
CA GLU A 29 -3.91 -7.46 -14.75
C GLU A 29 -2.79 -6.38 -14.75
N GLU A 30 -3.14 -5.10 -14.99
CA GLU A 30 -2.20 -3.99 -15.10
C GLU A 30 -2.11 -3.20 -13.79
N PHE A 31 -3.26 -2.99 -13.13
CA PHE A 31 -3.36 -2.15 -11.95
C PHE A 31 -3.99 -2.89 -10.77
N VAL A 32 -3.58 -2.52 -9.57
CA VAL A 32 -4.05 -3.10 -8.31
C VAL A 32 -4.87 -2.06 -7.56
N TRP A 33 -6.08 -2.45 -7.18
CA TRP A 33 -6.99 -1.58 -6.46
C TRP A 33 -6.64 -1.49 -4.98
N CYS A 34 -6.69 -0.28 -4.44
CA CYS A 34 -6.50 -0.05 -3.03
C CYS A 34 -7.38 1.09 -2.51
N ARG A 35 -7.59 1.07 -1.19
CA ARG A 35 -8.17 2.19 -0.44
C ARG A 35 -7.14 2.74 0.50
N ILE A 36 -6.98 4.05 0.48
CA ILE A 36 -6.03 4.76 1.31
C ILE A 36 -6.82 5.59 2.31
N LEU A 37 -6.57 5.38 3.60
CA LEU A 37 -7.13 6.12 4.72
C LEU A 37 -6.02 6.90 5.41
N VAL A 38 -6.18 8.22 5.47
CA VAL A 38 -5.32 9.14 6.21
C VAL A 38 -6.03 9.53 7.50
N THR A 39 -5.34 9.47 8.62
CA THR A 39 -5.83 9.91 9.94
C THR A 39 -4.92 11.00 10.49
N PHE A 40 -5.48 12.19 10.71
CA PHE A 40 -4.74 13.33 11.27
C PHE A 40 -4.76 13.32 12.81
N PRO A 41 -3.84 14.02 13.48
CA PRO A 41 -3.81 14.15 14.94
C PRO A 41 -5.09 14.73 15.54
N SER A 42 -5.84 15.53 14.78
CA SER A 42 -7.15 16.05 15.16
C SER A 42 -8.25 14.98 15.22
N GLY A 43 -7.99 13.79 14.67
CA GLY A 43 -8.99 12.76 14.44
C GLY A 43 -9.74 12.89 13.11
N GLU A 44 -9.49 13.95 12.33
CA GLU A 44 -9.99 14.07 10.94
C GLU A 44 -9.45 12.89 10.11
N THR A 45 -10.30 12.34 9.25
CA THR A 45 -9.92 11.29 8.31
C THR A 45 -10.22 11.71 6.87
N ARG A 46 -9.36 11.26 5.95
CA ARG A 46 -9.56 11.39 4.50
C ARG A 46 -9.35 10.03 3.86
N THR A 47 -10.18 9.72 2.87
CA THR A 47 -10.14 8.43 2.20
C THR A 47 -10.26 8.62 0.70
N CYS A 48 -9.47 7.88 -0.06
CA CYS A 48 -9.66 7.69 -1.49
C CYS A 48 -9.57 6.19 -1.82
N THR A 49 -10.11 5.82 -2.98
CA THR A 49 -10.11 4.45 -3.49
C THR A 49 -9.83 4.52 -4.98
N GLY A 50 -8.89 3.72 -5.45
CA GLY A 50 -8.52 3.70 -6.85
C GLY A 50 -7.43 2.67 -7.15
N ASP A 51 -7.07 2.63 -8.41
CA ASP A 51 -6.06 1.78 -9.04
C ASP A 51 -4.65 2.39 -8.94
N TYR A 52 -4.30 2.92 -7.77
CA TYR A 52 -3.05 3.65 -7.52
C TYR A 52 -1.78 2.78 -7.50
N LEU A 53 -1.89 1.48 -7.73
CA LEU A 53 -0.77 0.54 -7.68
C LEU A 53 -0.67 -0.17 -9.03
N ASN A 54 0.54 -0.46 -9.48
CA ASN A 54 0.74 -1.31 -10.65
C ASN A 54 0.92 -2.77 -10.22
N ALA A 55 0.45 -3.71 -11.03
CA ALA A 55 0.86 -5.10 -10.94
C ALA A 55 2.36 -5.21 -11.30
N GLY A 56 3.24 -5.29 -10.30
CA GLY A 56 4.67 -5.51 -10.53
C GLY A 56 4.98 -6.95 -10.93
N ASP A 57 6.28 -7.29 -11.04
CA ASP A 57 6.75 -8.64 -11.34
C ASP A 57 6.65 -9.56 -10.11
N GLN A 58 5.40 -9.84 -9.68
CA GLN A 58 4.93 -10.68 -8.55
C GLN A 58 4.27 -9.92 -7.40
N THR A 59 4.54 -8.62 -7.22
CA THR A 59 3.97 -7.85 -6.10
C THR A 59 3.52 -6.46 -6.54
N PRO A 60 2.47 -5.88 -5.92
CA PRO A 60 2.02 -4.54 -6.26
C PRO A 60 3.10 -3.50 -5.96
N VAL A 61 3.21 -2.49 -6.82
CA VAL A 61 4.20 -1.40 -6.67
C VAL A 61 3.53 -0.04 -6.84
N LEU A 62 3.87 0.92 -5.98
CA LEU A 62 3.18 2.22 -5.92
C LEU A 62 3.52 3.17 -7.08
N ARG A 63 4.80 3.21 -7.49
CA ARG A 63 5.29 4.05 -8.61
C ARG A 63 4.67 5.46 -8.60
N CYS A 64 4.08 5.90 -9.73
CA CYS A 64 3.50 7.22 -9.87
C CYS A 64 2.13 7.37 -9.20
N GLY A 65 1.46 6.29 -8.82
CA GLY A 65 0.11 6.36 -8.23
C GLY A 65 0.07 7.04 -6.86
N ILE A 66 1.22 7.21 -6.20
CA ILE A 66 1.35 8.06 -5.01
C ILE A 66 0.96 9.53 -5.30
N GLU A 67 1.24 10.05 -6.48
CA GLU A 67 0.94 11.45 -6.84
C GLU A 67 -0.56 11.65 -7.03
N GLU A 68 -1.22 10.69 -7.68
CA GLU A 68 -2.66 10.67 -7.89
C GLU A 68 -3.41 10.55 -6.56
N ALA A 69 -3.04 9.58 -5.73
CA ALA A 69 -3.58 9.42 -4.39
C ALA A 69 -3.35 10.65 -3.51
N ALA A 70 -2.14 11.22 -3.54
CA ALA A 70 -1.81 12.42 -2.76
C ALA A 70 -2.59 13.65 -3.26
N SER A 71 -2.88 13.74 -4.56
CA SER A 71 -3.73 14.80 -5.12
C SER A 71 -5.14 14.73 -4.53
N GLU A 72 -5.76 13.55 -4.57
CA GLU A 72 -7.11 13.35 -4.05
C GLU A 72 -7.22 13.56 -2.54
N LEU A 73 -6.20 13.16 -1.79
CA LEU A 73 -6.15 13.32 -0.33
C LEU A 73 -5.74 14.74 0.11
N GLY A 74 -5.36 15.61 -0.83
CA GLY A 74 -4.86 16.96 -0.55
C GLY A 74 -3.49 16.97 0.13
N LEU A 75 -2.66 15.98 -0.16
CA LEU A 75 -1.33 15.75 0.42
C LEU A 75 -0.17 16.04 -0.54
N LEU A 76 -0.40 16.50 -1.78
CA LEU A 76 0.66 16.77 -2.77
C LEU A 76 1.83 17.61 -2.24
N HIS A 77 1.55 18.56 -1.35
CA HIS A 77 2.58 19.42 -0.75
C HIS A 77 3.60 18.65 0.10
N TYR A 78 3.26 17.46 0.61
CA TYR A 78 4.19 16.57 1.31
C TYR A 78 5.13 15.81 0.36
N LEU A 79 4.79 15.72 -0.94
CA LEU A 79 5.63 15.06 -1.96
C LEU A 79 6.72 15.98 -2.52
N ALA A 80 6.83 17.23 -2.04
CA ALA A 80 7.87 18.16 -2.48
C ALA A 80 9.30 17.71 -2.10
N ASP A 81 9.45 16.80 -1.13
CA ASP A 81 10.72 16.18 -0.78
C ASP A 81 10.88 14.84 -1.51
N GLU A 82 11.71 14.84 -2.55
CA GLU A 82 12.02 13.67 -3.38
C GLU A 82 12.58 12.49 -2.55
N ARG A 83 13.32 12.74 -1.47
CA ARG A 83 13.86 11.66 -0.63
C ARG A 83 12.77 11.02 0.21
N LEU A 84 11.81 11.82 0.69
CA LEU A 84 10.65 11.31 1.41
C LEU A 84 9.76 10.49 0.47
N TYR A 85 9.53 11.01 -0.74
CA TYR A 85 8.80 10.31 -1.80
C TYR A 85 9.37 8.91 -2.04
N LEU A 86 10.68 8.80 -2.33
CA LEU A 86 11.30 7.50 -2.63
C LEU A 86 11.22 6.53 -1.46
N ARG A 87 11.42 7.02 -0.23
CA ARG A 87 11.30 6.19 0.99
C ARG A 87 9.88 5.66 1.20
N VAL A 88 8.86 6.46 0.91
CA VAL A 88 7.46 6.03 1.03
C VAL A 88 7.17 4.94 0.00
N CYS A 89 7.61 5.11 -1.25
CA CYS A 89 7.45 4.09 -2.28
C CYS A 89 8.13 2.77 -1.90
N GLU A 90 9.41 2.82 -1.48
CA GLU A 90 10.16 1.64 -1.03
C GLU A 90 9.45 0.92 0.13
N GLU A 91 8.94 1.67 1.11
CA GLU A 91 8.28 1.09 2.28
C GLU A 91 6.90 0.51 1.94
N VAL A 92 6.14 1.13 1.04
CA VAL A 92 4.87 0.62 0.54
C VAL A 92 5.11 -0.68 -0.23
N ASP A 93 6.02 -0.67 -1.21
CA ASP A 93 6.36 -1.85 -2.01
C ASP A 93 6.84 -3.00 -1.12
N ARG A 94 7.71 -2.72 -0.13
CA ARG A 94 8.20 -3.70 0.84
C ARG A 94 7.09 -4.27 1.72
N GLN A 95 6.08 -3.50 2.11
CA GLN A 95 4.97 -4.04 2.90
C GLN A 95 4.01 -4.85 2.03
N LEU A 96 3.73 -4.37 0.82
CA LEU A 96 2.85 -5.04 -0.15
C LEU A 96 3.43 -6.34 -0.67
N SER A 97 4.75 -6.54 -0.64
CA SER A 97 5.33 -7.82 -1.04
C SER A 97 5.02 -9.00 -0.10
N TRP A 98 4.37 -8.77 1.06
CA TRP A 98 4.07 -9.85 2.01
C TRP A 98 2.67 -9.79 2.62
N ARG A 99 1.88 -8.72 2.38
CA ARG A 99 0.54 -8.56 2.96
C ARG A 99 -0.30 -7.55 2.20
N PRO A 100 -1.64 -7.66 2.22
CA PRO A 100 -2.55 -6.74 1.51
C PRO A 100 -2.76 -5.41 2.24
N VAL A 101 -1.91 -5.06 3.21
CA VAL A 101 -2.09 -3.86 4.02
C VAL A 101 -0.75 -3.17 4.29
N VAL A 102 -0.74 -1.86 4.11
CA VAL A 102 0.38 -0.99 4.45
C VAL A 102 -0.04 -0.05 5.57
N LEU A 103 0.84 0.09 6.55
CA LEU A 103 0.69 1.06 7.63
C LEU A 103 1.91 1.98 7.62
N LEU A 104 1.67 3.26 7.41
CA LEU A 104 2.68 4.31 7.52
C LEU A 104 2.31 5.24 8.68
N SER A 105 3.31 5.71 9.42
CA SER A 105 3.12 6.68 10.49
C SER A 105 4.16 7.77 10.36
N CYS A 106 3.71 9.02 10.33
CA CYS A 106 4.55 10.20 10.51
C CYS A 106 3.99 11.07 11.66
N PRO A 107 4.74 12.10 12.12
CA PRO A 107 4.23 13.03 13.12
C PRO A 107 2.94 13.75 12.73
N GLU A 108 2.75 13.99 11.44
CA GLU A 108 1.68 14.81 10.88
C GLU A 108 0.39 14.02 10.62
N PHE A 109 0.46 12.71 10.39
CA PHE A 109 -0.68 11.83 10.15
C PHE A 109 -0.28 10.34 10.13
N ARG A 110 -1.27 9.47 10.06
CA ARG A 110 -1.10 8.04 9.81
C ARG A 110 -1.79 7.67 8.52
N ILE A 111 -1.19 6.77 7.75
CA ILE A 111 -1.78 6.24 6.52
C ILE A 111 -1.98 4.74 6.68
N LYS A 112 -3.17 4.27 6.31
CA LYS A 112 -3.48 2.87 6.08
C LYS A 112 -3.87 2.68 4.63
N LEU A 113 -3.18 1.79 3.93
CA LEU A 113 -3.55 1.36 2.58
C LEU A 113 -4.01 -0.10 2.68
N ASP A 114 -5.23 -0.38 2.24
CA ASP A 114 -5.78 -1.74 2.12
C ASP A 114 -5.92 -2.09 0.64
N LEU A 115 -5.42 -3.24 0.20
CA LEU A 115 -5.75 -3.78 -1.11
C LEU A 115 -7.22 -4.21 -1.14
N MET A 116 -7.88 -3.99 -2.28
CA MET A 116 -9.29 -4.28 -2.46
C MET A 116 -9.55 -4.98 -3.78
N GLU A 117 -10.65 -5.72 -3.86
CA GLU A 117 -11.14 -6.23 -5.14
C GLU A 117 -11.51 -5.06 -6.07
N PRO A 118 -11.23 -5.17 -7.39
CA PRO A 118 -11.56 -4.14 -8.37
C PRO A 118 -13.07 -3.92 -8.48
N GLN A 119 -13.50 -2.70 -8.80
CA GLN A 119 -14.92 -2.33 -8.98
C GLN A 119 -15.36 -2.24 -10.44
#